data_AF-A0A2T1DVD2-F1
#
_entry.id   AF-A0A2T1DVD2-F1
#
_cell.length_a   1.000
_cell.length_b   1.000
_cell.length_c   1.000
_cell.angle_alpha   90.00
_cell.angle_beta   90.00
_cell.angle_gamma   90.00
#
_symmetry.space_group_name_H-M   'P 1'
#
loop_
_entity.id
_entity.type
_entity.pdbx_description
1 polymer ?
#
loop_
_entity_poly.entity_id
_entity_poly.type
_entity_poly.pdbx_seq_one_letter_code
_entity_poly.pdbx_strand_id
1 'polypeptide(L)'
;MLHSMPTRAAFLSDPSHRIRFVYVPKHSSWLHQIECWFSILVRRLIKRGNFTSTHDLRQQRLDFIAYFNRTLAKPFNWKSKGFPEVD
;
A
#
# COMPACT_ATOMS: atom_id res chain seq x y z
N MET A 1 -4.49 -3.61 -24.39
CA MET A 1 -5.61 -3.05 -23.59
C MET A 1 -5.24 -1.90 -22.65
N LEU A 2 -3.99 -1.77 -22.17
CA LEU A 2 -3.60 -0.73 -21.19
C LEU A 2 -2.62 0.33 -21.76
N HIS A 3 -2.75 0.69 -23.05
CA HIS A 3 -1.76 1.50 -23.77
C HIS A 3 -1.90 3.01 -23.56
N SER A 4 -3.06 3.48 -23.09
CA SER A 4 -3.33 4.91 -22.85
C SER A 4 -4.11 5.14 -21.56
N MET A 5 -4.15 6.37 -21.05
CA MET A 5 -4.99 6.68 -19.88
C MET A 5 -6.48 6.39 -20.11
N PRO A 6 -7.09 6.79 -21.25
CA PRO A 6 -8.51 6.50 -21.50
C PRO A 6 -8.84 5.01 -21.57
N THR A 7 -8.02 4.23 -22.29
CA THR A 7 -8.24 2.77 -22.41
C THR A 7 -8.08 2.05 -21.08
N ARG A 8 -7.13 2.48 -20.24
CA ARG A 8 -6.99 1.98 -18.87
C ARG A 8 -8.17 2.35 -17.99
N ALA A 9 -8.62 3.61 -18.03
CA ALA A 9 -9.74 4.07 -17.22
C ALA A 9 -11.03 3.31 -17.56
N ALA A 10 -11.31 3.13 -18.86
CA ALA A 10 -12.46 2.36 -19.33
C ALA A 10 -12.42 0.91 -18.81
N PHE A 11 -11.28 0.23 -18.95
CA PHE A 11 -11.11 -1.13 -18.45
C PHE A 11 -11.24 -1.21 -16.92
N LEU A 12 -10.53 -0.36 -16.16
CA LEU A 12 -10.53 -0.45 -14.69
C LEU A 12 -11.89 -0.06 -14.06
N SER A 13 -12.71 0.70 -14.78
CA SER A 13 -14.03 1.14 -14.30
C SER A 13 -15.16 0.18 -14.66
N ASP A 14 -14.94 -0.78 -15.56
CA ASP A 14 -15.96 -1.73 -16.02
C ASP A 14 -16.55 -2.53 -14.84
N PRO A 15 -17.88 -2.47 -14.64
CA PRO A 15 -18.50 -3.12 -13.51
C PRO A 15 -18.61 -4.64 -13.58
N SER A 16 -18.44 -5.23 -14.76
CA SER A 16 -18.45 -6.68 -14.96
C SER A 16 -17.21 -7.38 -14.40
N HIS A 17 -16.15 -6.62 -14.10
CA HIS A 17 -14.91 -7.19 -13.57
C HIS A 17 -15.08 -7.73 -12.14
N ARG A 18 -14.59 -8.96 -11.90
CA ARG A 18 -14.53 -9.58 -10.57
C ARG A 18 -13.74 -8.74 -9.56
N ILE A 19 -12.68 -8.07 -10.03
CA ILE A 19 -11.83 -7.21 -9.21
C ILE A 19 -12.21 -5.76 -9.50
N ARG A 20 -12.65 -5.04 -8.47
CA ARG A 20 -13.03 -3.63 -8.55
C ARG A 20 -12.00 -2.77 -7.84
N PHE A 21 -11.56 -1.70 -8.50
CA PHE A 21 -10.64 -0.74 -7.93
C PHE A 21 -11.43 0.35 -7.22
N VAL A 22 -11.14 0.56 -5.93
CA VAL A 22 -11.68 1.66 -5.14
C VAL A 22 -10.56 2.65 -4.90
N TYR A 23 -10.78 3.91 -5.26
CA TYR A 23 -9.81 4.97 -5.06
C TYR A 23 -10.11 5.69 -3.75
N VAL A 24 -9.08 5.87 -2.92
CA VAL A 24 -9.18 6.72 -1.73
C VAL A 24 -9.26 8.20 -2.14
N PRO A 25 -9.88 9.06 -1.32
CA PRO A 25 -9.88 10.49 -1.58
C PRO A 25 -8.46 11.04 -1.73
N LYS A 26 -8.33 12.12 -2.51
CA LYS A 26 -7.03 12.80 -2.67
C LYS A 26 -6.49 13.20 -1.28
N HIS A 27 -5.17 13.15 -1.14
CA HIS A 27 -4.44 13.47 0.10
C HIS A 27 -4.81 12.58 1.30
N SER A 28 -5.41 11.41 1.08
CA SER A 28 -5.76 10.45 2.13
C SER A 28 -4.82 9.25 2.15
N SER A 29 -3.51 9.49 2.07
CA SER A 29 -2.45 8.47 2.17
C SER A 29 -2.58 7.60 3.42
N TRP A 30 -3.08 8.20 4.52
CA TRP A 30 -3.34 7.51 5.76
C TRP A 30 -4.40 6.40 5.63
N LEU A 31 -5.30 6.44 4.64
CA LEU A 31 -6.26 5.35 4.37
C LEU A 31 -5.67 4.24 3.49
N HIS A 32 -4.59 4.53 2.77
CA HIS A 32 -4.02 3.60 1.82
C HIS A 32 -3.09 2.60 2.54
N GLN A 33 -3.55 1.36 2.69
CA GLN A 33 -2.84 0.31 3.46
C GLN A 33 -1.41 0.07 2.98
N ILE A 34 -1.19 0.14 1.66
CA ILE A 34 0.14 -0.03 1.05
C ILE A 34 1.09 1.08 1.51
N GLU A 35 0.63 2.34 1.55
CA GLU A 35 1.44 3.47 2.02
C GLU A 35 1.70 3.41 3.52
N CYS A 36 0.71 2.97 4.29
CA CYS A 36 0.87 2.72 5.71
C CYS A 36 1.93 1.64 5.98
N TRP A 37 1.91 0.54 5.20
CA TRP A 37 2.91 -0.52 5.30
C TRP A 37 4.31 -0.03 4.89
N PHE A 38 4.44 0.73 3.79
CA PHE A 38 5.72 1.32 3.40
C PHE A 38 6.27 2.27 4.47
N SER A 39 5.41 3.02 5.15
CA SER A 39 5.81 3.85 6.29
C SER A 39 6.38 3.02 7.46
N ILE A 40 5.96 1.77 7.63
CA ILE A 40 6.55 0.84 8.60
C ILE A 40 7.90 0.32 8.10
N LEU A 41 7.97 -0.14 6.84
CA LEU A 41 9.21 -0.61 6.21
C LEU A 41 10.31 0.45 6.31
N VAL A 42 9.99 1.70 5.95
CA VAL A 42 10.96 2.81 5.99
C VAL A 42 11.45 3.05 7.41
N ARG A 43 10.54 3.12 8.39
CA ARG A 43 10.92 3.41 9.78
C ARG A 43 11.72 2.29 10.43
N ARG A 44 11.42 1.03 10.11
CA ARG A 44 11.99 -0.14 10.81
C ARG A 44 13.23 -0.72 10.12
N LEU A 45 13.26 -0.72 8.78
CA LEU A 45 14.36 -1.28 8.01
C LEU A 45 15.20 -0.20 7.34
N ILE A 46 14.60 0.67 6.53
CA ILE A 46 15.39 1.54 5.63
C ILE A 46 16.13 2.65 6.38
N LYS A 47 15.44 3.38 7.27
CA LYS A 47 16.01 4.56 7.95
C LYS A 47 17.15 4.21 8.93
N ARG A 48 17.22 2.96 9.38
CA ARG A 48 18.20 2.49 10.38
C ARG A 48 19.04 1.31 9.88
N GLY A 49 18.85 0.91 8.62
CA GLY A 49 19.53 -0.23 8.04
C GLY A 49 20.93 0.13 7.58
N ASN A 50 21.85 -0.82 7.70
CA ASN A 50 23.16 -0.74 7.07
C ASN A 50 23.16 -1.76 5.92
N PHE A 51 23.47 -1.30 4.72
CA PHE A 51 23.44 -2.10 3.51
C PHE A 51 24.78 -2.03 2.82
N THR A 52 25.40 -3.19 2.62
CA THR A 52 26.73 -3.32 2.01
C THR A 52 26.67 -3.32 0.49
N SER A 53 25.50 -3.61 -0.09
CA SER A 53 25.24 -3.63 -1.53
C SER A 53 23.74 -3.52 -1.82
N THR A 54 23.41 -3.34 -3.10
CA THR A 54 22.01 -3.39 -3.57
C THR A 54 21.41 -4.79 -3.44
N HIS A 55 22.22 -5.85 -3.56
CA HIS A 55 21.82 -7.23 -3.32
C HIS A 55 21.46 -7.45 -1.84
N ASP A 56 22.30 -6.97 -0.94
CA ASP A 56 22.07 -7.02 0.51
C ASP A 56 20.78 -6.30 0.90
N LEU A 57 20.56 -5.07 0.41
CA LEU A 57 19.30 -4.35 0.58
C LEU A 57 18.08 -5.15 0.08
N ARG A 58 18.19 -5.80 -1.08
CA ARG A 58 17.11 -6.62 -1.64
C ARG A 58 16.79 -7.80 -0.71
N GLN A 59 17.81 -8.49 -0.22
CA GLN A 59 17.64 -9.64 0.65
C GLN A 59 17.01 -9.24 1.98
N GLN A 60 17.57 -8.23 2.66
CA GLN A 60 17.03 -7.73 3.92
C GLN A 60 15.57 -7.25 3.79
N ARG A 61 15.19 -6.66 2.65
CA ARG A 61 13.80 -6.28 2.37
C ARG A 61 12.88 -7.50 2.27
N LEU A 62 13.31 -8.55 1.57
CA LEU A 62 12.52 -9.79 1.45
C LEU A 62 12.38 -10.49 2.80
N ASP A 63 13.46 -10.55 3.59
CA ASP A 63 13.45 -11.14 4.93
C ASP A 63 12.52 -10.35 5.87
N PHE A 64 12.55 -9.02 5.79
CA PHE A 64 11.63 -8.17 6.53
C PHE A 64 10.16 -8.41 6.13
N ILE A 65 9.86 -8.57 4.83
CA ILE A 65 8.51 -8.91 4.36
C ILE A 65 8.06 -10.25 4.94
N ALA A 66 8.90 -11.28 4.85
CA ALA A 66 8.60 -12.61 5.38
C ALA A 66 8.37 -12.58 6.90
N TYR A 67 9.23 -11.89 7.65
CA TYR A 67 9.07 -11.70 9.09
C TYR A 67 7.80 -10.92 9.45
N PHE A 68 7.54 -9.81 8.75
CA PHE A 68 6.36 -8.97 8.98
C PHE A 68 5.08 -9.79 8.77
N ASN A 69 4.99 -10.52 7.66
CA ASN A 69 3.83 -11.35 7.34
C ASN A 69 3.58 -12.43 8.38
N ARG A 70 4.65 -13.03 8.93
CA ARG A 70 4.54 -14.08 9.94
C ARG A 70 4.16 -13.57 11.33
N THR A 71 4.64 -12.37 11.71
CA THR A 71 4.64 -11.98 13.14
C THR A 71 3.95 -10.66 13.45
N LEU A 72 3.82 -9.76 12.47
CA LEU A 72 3.35 -8.38 12.67
C LEU A 72 2.10 -8.06 11.86
N ALA A 73 1.76 -8.87 10.86
CA ALA A 73 0.58 -8.69 10.03
C ALA A 73 -0.67 -8.76 10.90
N LYS A 74 -1.33 -7.62 11.03
CA LYS A 74 -2.59 -7.46 11.75
C LYS A 74 -3.45 -6.43 11.03
N PRO A 75 -4.79 -6.52 11.13
CA PRO A 75 -5.68 -5.51 10.59
C PRO A 75 -5.28 -4.11 11.09
N PHE A 76 -5.28 -3.13 10.19
CA PHE A 76 -5.08 -1.73 10.56
C PHE A 76 -6.30 -1.25 11.34
N ASN A 77 -6.08 -0.70 12.53
CA ASN A 77 -7.14 -0.11 13.34
C ASN A 77 -7.31 1.37 12.95
N TRP A 78 -8.34 1.65 12.17
CA TRP A 78 -8.70 3.01 11.75
C TRP A 78 -9.40 3.75 12.89
N LYS A 79 -8.78 4.82 13.37
CA LYS A 79 -9.35 5.64 14.46
C LYS A 79 -10.31 6.74 13.98
N SER A 80 -10.37 6.99 12.69
CA SER A 80 -11.24 8.03 12.12
C SER A 80 -12.68 7.52 12.03
N LYS A 81 -13.64 8.32 12.49
CA LYS A 81 -15.08 8.03 12.40
C LYS A 81 -15.69 8.47 11.06
N GLY A 82 -14.87 8.87 10.09
CA GLY A 82 -15.32 9.46 8.83
C GLY A 82 -15.60 10.95 8.96
N PHE A 83 -16.00 11.56 7.85
CA PHE A 83 -16.58 12.90 7.84
C PHE A 83 -18.06 12.76 8.21
N PRO A 84 -18.66 13.72 8.95
CA PRO A 84 -20.11 13.71 9.17
C PRO A 84 -20.82 13.66 7.82
N GLU A 85 -21.87 12.85 7.73
CA GLU A 85 -22.78 12.89 6.58
C GLU A 85 -23.30 14.33 6.47
N VAL A 86 -23.14 14.90 5.29
CA VAL A 86 -23.74 16.18 4.96
C VAL A 86 -25.14 15.84 4.46
N ASP A 87 -26.16 16.18 5.25
CA ASP A 87 -27.57 16.12 4.84
C ASP A 87 -27.82 16.97 3.58
#